data_AF-A0A3C1XEK9-F1
#
_entry.id   AF-A0A3C1XEK9-F1
#
_cell.length_a   1.000
_cell.length_b   1.000
_cell.length_c   1.000
_cell.angle_alpha   90.00
_cell.angle_beta   90.00
_cell.angle_gamma   90.00
#
_symmetry.space_group_name_H-M   'P 1'
#
loop_
_entity.id
_entity.type
_entity.pdbx_description
1 polymer ?
#
loop_
_entity_poly.entity_id
_entity_poly.type
_entity_poly.pdbx_seq_one_letter_code
_entity_poly.pdbx_strand_id
1 'polypeptide(L)' 'MGWKIKNFEELTRSELYKILEARSEVFVLEQECAYQDIDGKDQKALHLWLEDISGEIQAYCRILPAGLSYSEASIGRV' A
#
# COMPACT_ATOMS: atom_id res chain seq x y z
N MET A 1 12.26 -0.87 -13.73
CA MET A 1 11.17 -1.76 -13.30
C MET A 1 11.70 -2.74 -12.27
N GLY A 2 11.20 -2.67 -11.05
CA GLY A 2 11.65 -3.57 -9.98
C GLY A 2 10.58 -3.71 -8.90
N TRP A 3 10.34 -4.96 -8.48
CA TRP A 3 9.49 -5.25 -7.33
C TRP A 3 10.24 -4.93 -6.03
N LYS A 4 9.54 -4.28 -5.11
CA LYS A 4 10.02 -3.97 -3.77
C LYS A 4 9.03 -4.48 -2.75
N ILE A 5 9.54 -5.01 -1.64
CA ILE A 5 8.74 -5.37 -0.47
C ILE A 5 9.41 -4.82 0.77
N LYS A 6 8.64 -4.12 1.61
CA LYS A 6 9.11 -3.52 2.87
C LYS A 6 8.05 -3.59 3.94
N ASN A 7 8.46 -3.75 5.19
CA ASN A 7 7.59 -3.43 6.32
C ASN A 7 7.51 -1.90 6.51
N PHE A 8 6.58 -1.43 7.33
CA PHE A 8 6.34 0.00 7.51
C PHE A 8 7.59 0.78 7.98
N GLU A 9 8.39 0.21 8.89
CA GLU A 9 9.58 0.87 9.45
C GLU A 9 10.75 0.95 8.45
N GLU A 10 10.73 0.12 7.40
CA GLU A 10 11.72 0.15 6.32
C GLU A 10 11.37 1.16 5.21
N LEU A 11 10.14 1.67 5.20
CA LEU A 11 9.71 2.68 4.24
C LEU A 11 10.40 4.01 4.54
N THR A 12 10.99 4.60 3.51
CA THR A 12 11.35 6.01 3.57
C THR A 12 10.09 6.87 3.54
N ARG A 13 10.15 8.09 4.07
CA ARG A 13 9.05 9.06 4.00
C ARG A 13 8.56 9.28 2.56
N SER A 14 9.49 9.29 1.60
CA SER A 14 9.18 9.45 0.18
C SER A 14 8.45 8.24 -0.40
N GLU A 15 8.87 7.01 -0.07
CA GLU A 15 8.17 5.79 -0.50
C GLU A 15 6.77 5.72 0.10
N LEU A 16 6.63 6.03 1.40
CA LEU A 16 5.33 6.08 2.06
C LEU A 16 4.40 7.08 1.36
N TYR A 17 4.88 8.28 1.06
CA TYR A 17 4.07 9.29 0.39
C TYR A 17 3.59 8.85 -1.00
N LYS A 18 4.49 8.27 -1.81
CA LYS A 18 4.13 7.72 -3.14
C LYS A 18 3.11 6.60 -3.06
N ILE A 19 3.24 5.71 -2.07
CA ILE A 19 2.27 4.63 -1.85
C ILE A 19 0.89 5.20 -1.51
N LEU A 20 0.83 6.19 -0.62
CA LEU A 20 -0.44 6.83 -0.23
C LEU A 20 -1.09 7.58 -1.38
N GLU A 21 -0.29 8.29 -2.18
CA GLU A 21 -0.75 8.98 -3.39
C GLU A 21 -1.37 7.99 -4.39
N ALA A 22 -0.63 6.94 -4.77
CA ALA A 22 -1.12 5.91 -5.70
C ALA A 22 -2.42 5.23 -5.21
N ARG A 23 -2.53 4.96 -3.90
CA ARG A 23 -3.77 4.42 -3.32
C ARG A 23 -4.93 5.40 -3.37
N SER A 24 -4.68 6.69 -3.10
CA SER A 24 -5.72 7.72 -3.15
C SER A 24 -6.21 7.95 -4.57
N GLU A 25 -5.32 7.96 -5.56
CA GLU A 25 -5.68 8.10 -6.97
C GLU A 25 -6.64 6.99 -7.40
N VAL A 26 -6.35 5.73 -7.04
CA VAL A 26 -7.19 4.58 -7.45
C VAL A 26 -8.43 4.46 -6.56
N PHE A 27 -8.27 4.29 -5.24
CA PHE A 27 -9.38 3.89 -4.37
C PHE A 27 -10.29 5.04 -3.95
N VAL A 28 -9.85 6.30 -4.06
CA VAL A 28 -10.65 7.47 -3.67
C VAL A 28 -11.13 8.24 -4.90
N LEU A 29 -10.22 8.58 -5.82
CA LEU A 29 -10.56 9.41 -6.98
C LEU A 29 -11.16 8.58 -8.11
N GLU A 30 -10.44 7.59 -8.64
CA GLU A 30 -10.88 6.79 -9.79
C GLU A 30 -12.15 5.97 -9.47
N GLN A 31 -12.21 5.38 -8.29
CA GLN A 31 -13.39 4.64 -7.83
C GLN A 31 -14.52 5.55 -7.30
N GLU A 32 -14.31 6.88 -7.27
CA GLU A 32 -15.23 7.87 -6.69
C GLU A 32 -15.76 7.48 -5.30
N CYS A 33 -14.91 6.84 -4.50
CA CYS A 33 -15.28 6.27 -3.21
C CYS A 33 -14.62 7.05 -2.08
N ALA A 34 -15.37 7.97 -1.46
CA ALA A 34 -14.90 8.65 -0.27
C ALA A 34 -14.93 7.70 0.95
N TYR A 35 -13.78 7.11 1.28
CA TYR A 35 -13.61 6.28 2.47
C TYR A 35 -12.26 6.56 3.15
N GLN A 36 -12.12 6.07 4.38
CA GLN A 36 -10.87 6.18 5.13
C GLN A 36 -9.85 5.13 4.64
N ASP A 37 -9.07 5.47 3.61
CA ASP A 37 -7.99 4.61 3.12
C ASP A 37 -6.90 4.39 4.19
N ILE A 38 -6.51 5.47 4.87
CA ILE A 38 -5.50 5.48 5.95
C ILE A 38 -6.17 5.02 7.26
N ASP A 39 -6.26 3.70 7.40
CA ASP A 39 -6.99 2.99 8.47
C ASP A 39 -6.12 2.63 9.68
N GLY A 40 -4.87 3.09 9.72
CA GLY A 40 -3.90 2.82 10.79
C GLY A 40 -3.28 1.41 10.75
N LYS A 41 -3.71 0.54 9.84
CA LYS A 41 -3.18 -0.84 9.74
C LYS A 41 -1.86 -0.92 8.97
N ASP A 42 -1.51 0.13 8.23
CA ASP A 42 -0.27 0.21 7.45
C ASP A 42 0.97 -0.02 8.31
N GLN A 43 0.97 0.44 9.58
CA GLN A 43 2.09 0.25 10.51
C GLN A 43 2.47 -1.21 10.77
N LYS A 44 1.54 -2.15 10.55
CA LYS A 44 1.74 -3.58 10.80
C LYS A 44 1.76 -4.39 9.50
N ALA A 45 1.83 -3.72 8.34
CA ALA A 45 1.73 -4.36 7.05
C ALA A 45 3.10 -4.62 6.41
N LEU A 46 3.13 -5.57 5.47
CA LEU A 46 4.09 -5.54 4.38
C LEU A 46 3.49 -4.78 3.21
N HIS A 47 4.30 -3.94 2.59
CA HIS A 47 3.98 -3.17 1.40
C HIS A 47 4.74 -3.76 0.24
N LEU A 48 4.04 -4.29 -0.76
CA LEU A 48 4.62 -4.81 -2.00
C LEU A 48 4.22 -3.87 -3.14
N TRP A 49 5.20 -3.42 -3.92
CA TRP A 49 4.92 -2.55 -5.06
C TRP A 49 5.91 -2.73 -6.20
N LEU A 50 5.48 -2.34 -7.40
CA LEU A 50 6.30 -2.28 -8.60
C LEU A 50 6.59 -0.83 -8.91
N GLU A 51 7.87 -0.46 -8.99
CA GLU A 51 8.29 0.83 -9.54
C GLU A 51 8.75 0.67 -10.98
N ASP A 52 8.49 1.66 -11.82
CA ASP A 52 9.07 1.74 -13.17
C ASP A 52 10.54 2.21 -13.13
N ILE A 53 11.08 2.75 -14.24
CA ILE A 53 12.44 3.32 -14.25
C ILE A 53 12.49 4.78 -13.76
N SER A 54 11.36 5.48 -13.76
CA SER A 54 11.25 6.87 -13.29
C SER A 54 10.96 6.94 -11.78
N GLY A 55 10.63 5.80 -11.17
CA GLY A 55 10.29 5.67 -9.76
C GLY A 55 8.81 5.85 -9.47
N GLU A 56 7.95 5.78 -10.50
CA GLU A 56 6.50 5.80 -10.39
C GLU A 56 5.95 4.43 -10.02
N ILE A 57 4.95 4.40 -9.14
CA ILE A 57 4.34 3.15 -8.68
C ILE A 57 3.35 2.66 -9.74
N GLN A 58 3.60 1.48 -10.29
CA GLN A 58 2.77 0.86 -11.33
C GLN A 58 1.81 -0.20 -10.79
N ALA A 59 2.10 -0.74 -9.61
CA ALA A 59 1.26 -1.70 -8.92
C ALA A 59 1.56 -1.64 -7.42
N TYR A 60 0.55 -1.88 -6.60
CA TYR A 60 0.68 -1.91 -5.15
C TYR A 60 -0.24 -2.99 -4.57
N CYS A 61 0.20 -3.67 -3.51
CA CYS A 61 -0.68 -4.36 -2.60
C CYS A 61 -0.17 -4.29 -1.17
N ARG A 62 -1.12 -4.38 -0.23
CA ARG A 62 -0.85 -4.42 1.21
C ARG A 62 -1.12 -5.82 1.74
N ILE A 63 -0.18 -6.35 2.51
CA ILE A 63 -0.30 -7.66 3.16
C ILE A 63 -0.35 -7.45 4.66
N LEU A 64 -1.46 -7.84 5.28
CA LEU A 64 -1.65 -7.79 6.73
C LEU A 64 -1.42 -9.16 7.35
N PRO A 65 -0.79 -9.23 8.54
CA PRO A 65 -0.66 -10.48 9.28
C PRO A 65 -2.03 -10.98 9.78
N ALA A 66 -2.07 -12.27 10.07
CA ALA A 66 -3.19 -12.91 10.77
C ALA A 66 -3.51 -12.20 12.09
N GLY A 67 -4.80 -12.12 12.43
CA GLY A 67 -5.32 -11.51 13.65
C GLY A 67 -5.47 -9.99 13.62
N LEU A 68 -5.05 -9.31 12.52
CA LEU A 68 -5.21 -7.85 12.42
C LEU A 68 -6.54 -7.43 11.79
N SER A 69 -6.94 -8.09 10.71
CA SER A 69 -8.26 -7.88 10.07
C SER A 69 -9.08 -9.17 10.01
N TYR A 70 -8.42 -10.32 9.84
CA TYR A 70 -9.04 -11.63 9.71
C TYR A 70 -8.23 -12.67 10.50
N SER A 71 -8.75 -13.89 10.67
CA SER A 71 -8.02 -14.99 11.33
C SER A 71 -6.77 -15.38 10.54
N GLU A 72 -6.79 -15.26 9.22
CA GLU A 72 -5.67 -15.53 8.33
C GLU A 72 -4.96 -14.23 7.92
N ALA A 73 -3.77 -14.37 7.33
CA ALA A 73 -3.14 -13.26 6.63
C ALA A 73 -4.03 -12.82 5.45
N SER A 74 -4.03 -11.52 5.15
CA SER A 74 -4.91 -10.95 4.14
C SER A 74 -4.19 -9.98 3.22
N ILE A 75 -4.54 -10.02 1.94
CA ILE A 75 -4.09 -9.07 0.92
C ILE A 75 -5.21 -8.05 0.69
N GLY A 76 -4.88 -6.78 0.54
CA GLY A 76 -5.83 -5.73 0.20
C GLY A 76 -5.17 -4.54 -0.48
N ARG A 77 -5.98 -3.52 -0.83
CA ARG A 77 -5.54 -2.38 -1.65
C ARG A 77 -4.92 -2.86 -2.96
N VAL A 78 -5.68 -3.70 -3.68
CA VAL A 78 -5.37 -4.29 -4.99
C VAL A 78 -6.26 -3.68 -6.04
#